data_AF-A0A842SLM7-F1
#
_entry.id   AF-A0A842SLM7-F1
#
_cell.length_a   1.000
_cell.length_b   1.000
_cell.length_c   1.000
_cell.angle_alpha   90.00
_cell.angle_beta   90.00
_cell.angle_gamma   90.00
#
_symmetry.space_group_name_H-M   'P 1'
#
loop_
_entity.id
_entity.type
_entity.pdbx_description
1 polymer ?
#
loop_
_entity_poly.entity_id
_entity_poly.type
_entity_poly.pdbx_seq_one_letter_code
_entity_poly.pdbx_strand_id
1 'polypeptide(L)'
;MGLIGYHEMLERTRTIVNAVDLPVDVDIDTGYGNALNVYWTVLNFAKIGAASVRLEDQVWPKRCGHMSGKEVIPEEEMIQRIRAAIKAKDDTGIDMVIGARTDARSIKGFEECLKRAINYAKAGANYVMLRHLKKLVR
;
A
#
# COMPACT_ATOMS: atom_id res chain seq x y z
N MET A 1 4.64 -13.72 -5.46
CA MET A 1 5.94 -13.34 -6.05
C MET A 1 5.77 -11.98 -6.70
N GLY A 2 6.63 -11.00 -6.40
CA GLY A 2 6.62 -9.65 -6.97
C GLY A 2 7.13 -9.62 -8.40
N LEU A 3 6.40 -10.27 -9.31
CA LEU A 3 6.75 -10.35 -10.73
C LEU A 3 6.16 -9.20 -11.55
N ILE A 4 5.02 -8.68 -11.12
CA ILE A 4 4.33 -7.61 -11.83
C ILE A 4 5.01 -6.28 -11.51
N GLY A 5 5.44 -5.56 -12.54
CA GLY A 5 6.05 -4.25 -12.40
C GLY A 5 5.04 -3.12 -12.33
N TYR A 6 5.56 -1.92 -12.11
CA TYR A 6 4.79 -0.68 -12.07
C TYR A 6 3.98 -0.46 -13.36
N HIS A 7 4.61 -0.65 -14.52
CA HIS A 7 3.97 -0.33 -15.80
C HIS A 7 2.81 -1.27 -16.10
N GLU A 8 2.98 -2.59 -15.89
CA GLU A 8 1.90 -3.55 -16.11
C GLU A 8 0.69 -3.28 -15.19
N MET A 9 0.94 -2.92 -13.92
CA MET A 9 -0.13 -2.56 -13.00
C MET A 9 -0.84 -1.27 -13.38
N LEU A 10 -0.10 -0.22 -13.80
CA LEU A 10 -0.69 1.05 -14.21
C LEU A 10 -1.60 0.88 -15.43
N GLU A 11 -1.13 0.20 -16.48
CA GLU A 11 -1.91 0.01 -17.70
C GLU A 11 -3.12 -0.90 -17.48
N ARG A 12 -2.97 -1.94 -16.64
CA ARG A 12 -4.10 -2.78 -16.25
C ARG A 12 -5.16 -1.99 -15.49
N THR A 13 -4.75 -1.19 -14.51
CA THR A 13 -5.68 -0.35 -13.74
C THR A 13 -6.36 0.68 -14.63
N ARG A 14 -5.64 1.34 -15.55
CA ARG A 14 -6.23 2.32 -16.47
C ARG A 14 -7.36 1.69 -17.30
N THR A 15 -7.14 0.47 -17.78
CA THR A 15 -8.17 -0.28 -18.52
C THR A 15 -9.40 -0.55 -17.66
N ILE A 16 -9.23 -0.92 -16.38
CA ILE A 16 -10.33 -1.18 -15.47
C ILE A 16 -11.10 0.09 -15.14
N VAL A 17 -10.41 1.17 -14.76
CA VAL A 17 -11.02 2.46 -14.40
C VAL A 17 -11.86 3.00 -15.57
N ASN A 18 -11.37 2.90 -16.81
CA ASN A 18 -12.11 3.37 -17.98
C ASN A 18 -13.33 2.49 -18.35
N ALA A 19 -13.47 1.31 -17.74
CA ALA A 19 -14.52 0.36 -18.08
C ALA A 19 -15.69 0.36 -17.08
N VAL A 20 -15.57 1.07 -15.94
CA VAL A 20 -16.57 1.04 -14.86
C VAL A 20 -16.80 2.44 -14.29
N ASP A 21 -18.03 2.72 -13.86
CA ASP A 21 -18.38 3.95 -13.12
C ASP A 21 -18.21 3.79 -11.59
N LEU A 22 -17.59 2.69 -11.15
CA LEU A 22 -17.38 2.35 -9.75
C LEU A 22 -15.98 2.78 -9.26
N PRO A 23 -15.83 3.18 -7.99
CA PRO A 23 -14.51 3.41 -7.39
C PRO A 23 -13.61 2.17 -7.48
N VAL A 24 -12.39 2.35 -7.99
CA VAL A 24 -11.39 1.27 -8.10
C VAL A 24 -10.33 1.43 -7.01
N ASP A 25 -10.23 0.45 -6.11
CA ASP A 25 -9.17 0.29 -5.11
C ASP A 25 -8.06 -0.62 -5.65
N VAL A 26 -6.81 -0.15 -5.58
CA VAL A 26 -5.68 -0.76 -6.28
C VAL A 26 -4.59 -1.20 -5.30
N ASP A 27 -4.21 -2.48 -5.36
CA ASP A 27 -2.99 -2.97 -4.70
C ASP A 27 -1.76 -2.51 -5.51
N ILE A 28 -0.92 -1.65 -4.91
CA ILE A 28 0.31 -1.16 -5.54
C ILE A 28 1.55 -1.85 -4.99
N ASP A 29 1.39 -3.05 -4.43
CA ASP A 29 2.45 -3.84 -3.81
C ASP A 29 3.20 -3.00 -2.76
N THR A 30 4.51 -2.86 -2.90
CA THR A 30 5.36 -2.08 -1.99
C THR A 30 5.58 -0.64 -2.50
N GLY A 31 4.90 -0.23 -3.57
CA GLY A 31 5.11 1.04 -4.28
C GLY A 31 6.31 1.07 -5.22
N TYR A 32 6.74 -0.12 -5.68
CA TYR A 32 7.75 -0.32 -6.75
C TYR A 32 9.11 0.35 -6.52
N GLY A 33 9.50 0.56 -5.26
CA GLY A 33 10.81 1.08 -4.88
C GLY A 33 10.78 1.80 -3.53
N ASN A 34 11.48 2.93 -3.45
CA ASN A 34 11.57 3.74 -2.24
C ASN A 34 10.47 4.84 -2.20
N ALA A 35 10.56 5.77 -1.26
CA ALA A 35 9.60 6.88 -1.12
C ALA A 35 9.41 7.72 -2.40
N LEU A 36 10.46 7.94 -3.20
CA LEU A 36 10.37 8.66 -4.47
C LEU A 36 9.58 7.86 -5.52
N ASN A 37 9.79 6.53 -5.57
CA ASN A 37 9.01 5.65 -6.43
C ASN A 37 7.53 5.65 -6.02
N VAL A 38 7.24 5.62 -4.72
CA VAL A 38 5.88 5.70 -4.18
C VAL A 38 5.21 7.01 -4.58
N TYR A 39 5.92 8.14 -4.46
CA TYR A 39 5.37 9.44 -4.88
C TYR A 39 4.89 9.40 -6.34
N TRP A 40 5.76 8.99 -7.26
CA TRP A 40 5.40 8.93 -8.68
C TRP A 40 4.34 7.88 -8.99
N THR A 41 4.37 6.75 -8.29
CA THR A 41 3.34 5.71 -8.39
C THR A 41 1.98 6.32 -8.08
N VAL A 42 1.83 6.85 -6.87
CA VAL A 42 0.56 7.38 -6.37
C VAL A 42 0.06 8.53 -7.24
N LEU A 43 0.94 9.45 -7.64
CA LEU A 43 0.61 10.56 -8.54
C LEU A 43 0.04 10.06 -9.89
N ASN A 44 0.65 9.03 -10.48
CA ASN A 44 0.19 8.50 -11.76
C ASN A 44 -1.07 7.64 -11.64
N PHE A 45 -1.24 6.89 -10.55
CA PHE A 45 -2.48 6.16 -10.27
C PHE A 45 -3.66 7.12 -10.06
N ALA A 46 -3.46 8.24 -9.37
CA ALA A 46 -4.47 9.29 -9.25
C ALA A 46 -4.87 9.86 -10.61
N LYS A 47 -3.89 10.17 -11.48
CA LYS A 47 -4.13 10.72 -12.82
C LYS A 47 -4.92 9.81 -13.76
N ILE A 48 -4.86 8.49 -13.58
CA ILE A 48 -5.65 7.55 -14.37
C ILE A 48 -7.03 7.27 -13.75
N GLY A 49 -7.40 7.97 -12.66
CA GLY A 49 -8.71 7.88 -12.03
C GLY A 49 -8.87 6.76 -11.00
N ALA A 50 -7.77 6.21 -10.46
CA ALA A 50 -7.89 5.29 -9.32
C ALA A 50 -8.48 6.03 -8.10
N ALA A 51 -9.48 5.43 -7.47
CA ALA A 51 -10.14 6.02 -6.29
C ALA A 51 -9.36 5.74 -5.00
N SER A 52 -8.63 4.61 -4.95
CA SER A 52 -7.76 4.28 -3.83
C SER A 52 -6.54 3.50 -4.30
N VAL A 53 -5.44 3.68 -3.57
CA VAL A 53 -4.25 2.84 -3.68
C VAL A 53 -3.85 2.33 -2.31
N ARG A 54 -3.31 1.11 -2.26
CA ARG A 54 -2.82 0.48 -1.04
C ARG A 54 -1.41 -0.05 -1.21
N LEU A 55 -0.49 0.36 -0.33
CA LEU A 55 0.89 -0.14 -0.29
C LEU A 55 1.19 -0.96 0.97
N GLU A 56 2.08 -1.94 0.86
CA GLU A 56 2.44 -2.88 1.93
C GLU A 56 3.89 -2.76 2.41
N ASP A 57 4.12 -3.10 3.68
CA ASP A 57 5.43 -3.02 4.35
C ASP A 57 6.35 -4.23 4.09
N GLN A 58 6.09 -5.03 3.04
CA GLN A 58 6.97 -6.14 2.70
C GLN A 58 8.29 -5.68 2.07
N VAL A 59 9.35 -6.46 2.27
CA VAL A 59 10.60 -6.33 1.51
C VAL A 59 10.35 -6.75 0.06
N TRP A 60 10.96 -6.02 -0.88
CA TRP A 60 10.94 -6.41 -2.30
C TRP A 60 12.08 -7.41 -2.61
N PRO A 61 11.84 -8.49 -3.37
CA PRO A 61 10.58 -8.86 -4.02
C PRO A 61 9.54 -9.41 -3.04
N LYS A 62 8.31 -8.87 -3.12
CA LYS A 62 7.24 -9.24 -2.19
C LYS A 62 6.70 -10.64 -2.42
N ARG A 63 6.11 -11.24 -1.38
CA ARG A 63 5.45 -12.56 -1.45
C ARG A 63 3.94 -12.41 -1.25
N CYS A 64 3.20 -13.45 -1.63
CA CYS A 64 1.77 -13.45 -1.34
C CYS A 64 1.57 -13.39 0.18
N GLY A 65 0.66 -12.54 0.64
CA GLY A 65 0.40 -12.31 2.05
C GLY A 65 -0.08 -13.54 2.82
N HIS A 66 -0.28 -14.71 2.19
CA HIS A 66 -0.62 -15.99 2.84
C HIS A 66 0.52 -17.02 2.82
N MET A 67 1.67 -16.70 2.21
CA MET A 67 2.83 -17.59 2.13
C MET A 67 3.78 -17.40 3.31
N SER A 68 4.58 -18.42 3.59
CA SER A 68 5.72 -18.36 4.51
C SER A 68 6.90 -17.60 3.89
N GLY A 69 7.88 -17.23 4.72
CA GLY A 69 9.12 -16.57 4.28
C GLY A 69 8.94 -15.11 3.87
N LYS A 70 7.93 -14.43 4.42
CA LYS A 70 7.76 -12.97 4.26
C LYS A 70 8.71 -12.23 5.19
N GLU A 71 9.16 -11.09 4.72
CA GLU A 71 9.95 -10.14 5.49
C GLU A 71 9.30 -8.76 5.35
N VAL A 72 9.44 -7.94 6.40
CA VAL A 72 8.91 -6.57 6.42
C VAL A 72 10.04 -5.57 6.65
N ILE A 73 9.94 -4.44 5.97
CA ILE A 73 10.89 -3.34 6.11
C ILE A 73 10.84 -2.72 7.52
N PRO A 74 11.88 -1.94 7.91
CA PRO A 74 11.81 -1.09 9.10
C PRO A 74 10.54 -0.22 9.09
N GLU A 75 9.97 -0.01 10.27
CA GLU A 75 8.72 0.75 10.44
C GLU A 75 8.85 2.17 9.87
N GLU A 76 9.96 2.84 10.14
CA GLU A 76 10.23 4.21 9.67
C GLU A 76 10.27 4.31 8.14
N GLU A 77 10.79 3.28 7.46
CA GLU A 77 10.83 3.26 6.00
C GLU A 77 9.41 3.23 5.42
N MET A 78 8.52 2.43 5.99
CA MET A 78 7.11 2.42 5.59
C MET A 78 6.42 3.75 5.88
N ILE A 79 6.72 4.40 7.02
CA ILE A 79 6.20 5.73 7.35
C ILE A 79 6.62 6.77 6.28
N GLN A 80 7.87 6.74 5.84
CA GLN A 80 8.35 7.63 4.78
C GLN A 80 7.62 7.40 3.44
N ARG A 81 7.36 6.13 3.09
CA ARG A 81 6.58 5.77 1.90
C ARG A 81 5.14 6.28 2.00
N ILE A 82 4.48 6.11 3.15
CA ILE A 82 3.12 6.64 3.38
C ILE A 82 3.10 8.16 3.23
N ARG A 83 4.05 8.87 3.86
CA ARG A 83 4.14 10.34 3.72
C ARG A 83 4.33 10.77 2.27
N ALA A 84 5.14 10.05 1.50
CA ALA A 84 5.32 10.31 0.07
C ALA A 84 4.04 10.07 -0.74
N ALA A 85 3.27 9.03 -0.41
CA ALA A 85 1.95 8.77 -1.00
C ALA A 85 0.96 9.92 -0.71
N ILE A 86 0.90 10.39 0.54
CA ILE A 86 0.04 11.51 0.93
C ILE A 86 0.44 12.78 0.17
N LYS A 87 1.74 13.10 0.13
CA LYS A 87 2.24 14.26 -0.63
C LYS A 87 1.88 14.18 -2.12
N ALA A 88 2.00 13.00 -2.74
CA ALA A 88 1.64 12.80 -4.14
C ALA A 88 0.14 13.02 -4.39
N LYS A 89 -0.72 12.49 -3.51
CA LYS A 89 -2.15 12.76 -3.56
C LYS A 89 -2.42 14.26 -3.47
N ASP A 90 -1.88 14.92 -2.45
CA ASP A 90 -2.12 16.35 -2.21
C ASP A 90 -1.67 17.21 -3.40
N ASP A 91 -0.53 16.88 -4.03
CA ASP A 91 -0.03 17.58 -5.23
C ASP A 91 -0.92 17.41 -6.47
N THR A 92 -1.71 16.34 -6.54
CA THR A 92 -2.65 16.16 -7.65
C THR A 92 -3.94 16.96 -7.46
N GLY A 93 -4.27 17.35 -6.22
CA GLY A 93 -5.57 17.94 -5.87
C GLY A 93 -6.75 16.96 -5.98
N ILE A 94 -6.49 15.66 -6.17
CA ILE A 94 -7.53 14.61 -6.29
C ILE A 94 -7.75 13.99 -4.90
N ASP A 95 -9.02 13.84 -4.52
CA ASP A 95 -9.39 13.13 -3.28
C ASP A 95 -9.29 11.61 -3.46
N MET A 96 -8.06 11.10 -3.45
CA MET A 96 -7.77 9.67 -3.53
C MET A 96 -7.50 9.08 -2.14
N VAL A 97 -8.03 7.90 -1.85
CA VAL A 97 -7.82 7.23 -0.56
C VAL A 97 -6.48 6.50 -0.56
N ILE A 98 -5.62 6.80 0.42
CA ILE A 98 -4.34 6.11 0.64
C ILE A 98 -4.47 5.07 1.76
N GLY A 99 -4.41 3.80 1.38
CA GLY A 99 -4.37 2.67 2.30
C GLY A 99 -2.95 2.24 2.63
N ALA A 100 -2.69 1.93 3.90
CA ALA A 100 -1.49 1.18 4.28
C ALA A 100 -1.84 -0.29 4.59
N ARG A 101 -0.91 -1.20 4.35
CA ARG A 101 -1.04 -2.62 4.71
C ARG A 101 0.19 -3.06 5.48
N THR A 102 -0.01 -3.85 6.53
CA THR A 102 1.08 -4.51 7.23
C THR A 102 0.96 -6.03 7.20
N ASP A 103 2.06 -6.68 6.83
CA ASP A 103 2.25 -8.13 6.85
C ASP A 103 3.02 -8.61 8.09
N ALA A 104 3.29 -7.71 9.05
CA ALA A 104 4.09 -7.98 10.24
C ALA A 104 3.48 -9.03 11.17
N ARG A 105 2.17 -9.29 11.14
CA ARG A 105 1.49 -10.22 12.06
C ARG A 105 2.14 -11.60 12.14
N SER A 106 2.43 -12.20 10.98
CA SER A 106 3.01 -13.55 10.88
C SER A 106 4.52 -13.59 11.16
N ILE A 107 5.17 -12.43 11.25
CA ILE A 107 6.64 -12.30 11.31
C ILE A 107 7.08 -11.81 12.69
N LYS A 108 6.41 -10.78 13.21
CA LYS A 108 6.76 -10.07 14.45
C LYS A 108 5.67 -10.14 15.53
N GLY A 109 4.53 -10.78 15.26
CA GLY A 109 3.43 -10.94 16.23
C GLY A 109 2.36 -9.85 16.15
N PHE A 110 1.35 -9.93 17.02
CA PHE A 110 0.17 -9.06 16.98
C PHE A 110 0.49 -7.63 17.44
N GLU A 111 1.19 -7.52 18.57
CA GLU A 111 1.51 -6.23 19.18
C GLU A 111 2.31 -5.33 18.24
N GLU A 112 3.34 -5.87 17.58
CA GLU A 112 4.13 -5.12 16.61
C GLU A 112 3.31 -4.75 15.36
N CYS A 113 2.43 -5.66 14.91
CA CYS A 113 1.52 -5.39 13.79
C CYS A 113 0.54 -4.24 14.13
N LEU A 114 0.02 -4.22 15.36
CA LEU A 114 -0.89 -3.18 15.84
C LEU A 114 -0.16 -1.85 16.02
N LYS A 115 1.05 -1.87 16.61
CA LYS A 115 1.92 -0.69 16.73
C LYS A 115 2.17 -0.05 15.37
N ARG A 116 2.59 -0.85 14.38
CA ARG A 116 2.79 -0.41 13.00
C ARG A 116 1.53 0.20 12.42
N ALA A 117 0.38 -0.46 12.59
CA ALA A 117 -0.87 0.06 12.06
C ALA A 117 -1.26 1.41 12.65
N ILE A 118 -1.09 1.60 13.96
CA ILE A 118 -1.32 2.89 14.63
C ILE A 118 -0.39 3.96 14.04
N ASN A 119 0.89 3.63 13.85
CA ASN A 119 1.87 4.58 13.34
C ASN A 119 1.65 4.90 11.84
N TYR A 120 1.17 3.95 11.06
CA TYR A 120 0.81 4.16 9.65
C TYR A 120 -0.43 5.05 9.52
N ALA A 121 -1.41 4.89 10.40
CA ALA A 121 -2.55 5.83 10.49
C ALA A 121 -2.08 7.24 10.90
N LYS A 122 -1.20 7.36 11.89
CA LYS A 122 -0.59 8.65 12.29
C LYS A 122 0.24 9.30 11.18
N ALA A 123 0.82 8.51 10.28
CA ALA A 123 1.57 9.01 9.12
C ALA A 123 0.66 9.55 8.00
N GLY A 124 -0.66 9.38 8.11
CA GLY A 124 -1.65 9.95 7.21
C GLY A 124 -2.43 8.92 6.37
N ALA A 125 -2.17 7.61 6.52
CA ALA A 125 -2.96 6.60 5.82
C ALA A 125 -4.45 6.70 6.23
N ASN A 126 -5.34 6.77 5.24
CA ASN A 126 -6.78 6.88 5.44
C ASN A 126 -7.37 5.61 6.09
N TYR A 127 -6.79 4.45 5.79
CA TYR A 127 -7.10 3.20 6.45
C TYR A 127 -5.85 2.32 6.56
N VAL A 128 -5.88 1.35 7.46
CA VAL A 128 -4.81 0.36 7.60
C VAL A 128 -5.36 -1.06 7.58
N MET A 129 -4.85 -1.88 6.67
CA MET A 129 -5.19 -3.29 6.56
C MET A 129 -4.15 -4.17 7.26
N LEU A 130 -4.58 -4.82 8.34
CA LEU A 130 -3.83 -5.84 9.05
C LEU A 130 -3.97 -7.19 8.34
N ARG A 131 -2.88 -7.77 7.84
CA ARG A 131 -2.93 -9.14 7.28
C ARG A 131 -2.82 -10.21 8.36
N HIS A 132 -3.36 -11.39 8.05
CA HIS A 132 -3.35 -12.57 8.92
C HIS A 132 -4.02 -12.38 10.29
N LEU A 133 -5.05 -11.55 10.37
CA LEU A 133 -5.96 -11.58 11.50
C LEU A 133 -6.78 -12.88 11.46
N LYS A 134 -6.66 -13.69 12.52
CA LYS A 134 -7.49 -14.89 12.71
C LYS A 134 -8.74 -14.63 13.56
N LYS A 135 -8.60 -13.79 14.58
CA LYS A 135 -9.68 -13.32 15.48
C LYS A 135 -9.33 -11.92 15.99
N LEU A 136 -10.34 -11.08 16.17
CA LEU A 136 -10.22 -9.74 16.77
C LEU A 136 -10.31 -9.75 18.30
N VAL A 137 -10.94 -10.78 18.88
CA VAL A 137 -11.14 -10.95 20.32
C VAL A 137 -10.72 -12.39 20.68
N ARG A 138 -10.14 -12.58 21.86
CA ARG A 138 -9.82 -13.92 22.39
C ARG A 138 -11.09 -14.73 22.59
#